data_AF-A0A1Y3ARK4-F1
#
_entry.id   AF-A0A1Y3ARK4-F1
#
_cell.length_a   1.000
_cell.length_b   1.000
_cell.length_c   1.000
_cell.angle_alpha   90.00
_cell.angle_beta   90.00
_cell.angle_gamma   90.00
#
_symmetry.space_group_name_H-M   'P 1'
#
loop_
_entity.id
_entity.type
_entity.pdbx_description
1 polymer ?
#
loop_
_entity_poly.entity_id
_entity_poly.type
_entity_poly.pdbx_seq_one_letter_code
_entity_poly.pdbx_strand_id
1 'polypeptide(L)'
;EHIHGNHIEIQALSEIFNRPIQVYHYSAEPINIENCQKTDNEPIRLSYHRNTHYNSIVNPYKATIGVGLGLPSFKPGIAENSLVEKALFMSEQHELEQAMLEDKIRATDWEATNEAIEEQIARESYIEWLRDNERRSRNSRYK
;
A
#
# COMPACT_ATOMS: atom_id res chain seq x y z
N GLU A 1 -10.59 41.09 32.73
CA GLU A 1 -11.48 40.06 33.29
C GLU A 1 -11.29 38.77 32.52
N HIS A 2 -11.18 37.63 33.21
CA HIS A 2 -11.12 36.32 32.56
C HIS A 2 -12.53 35.74 32.52
N ILE A 3 -13.06 35.55 31.31
CA ILE A 3 -14.34 34.88 31.08
C ILE A 3 -14.06 33.39 31.07
N HIS A 4 -14.73 32.63 31.93
CA HIS A 4 -14.58 31.18 32.05
C HIS A 4 -15.79 30.50 31.41
N GLY A 5 -15.54 29.60 30.46
CA GLY A 5 -16.58 28.76 29.87
C GLY A 5 -17.08 27.73 30.89
N ASN A 6 -18.38 27.49 30.88
CA ASN A 6 -19.09 26.57 31.77
C ASN A 6 -20.00 25.65 30.91
N HIS A 7 -21.17 25.28 31.42
CA HIS A 7 -22.08 24.32 30.77
C HIS A 7 -22.61 24.74 29.39
N ILE A 8 -22.83 26.04 29.13
CA ILE A 8 -23.36 26.53 27.83
C ILE A 8 -22.32 26.32 26.72
N GLU A 9 -21.07 26.69 26.98
CA GLU A 9 -19.97 26.51 26.04
C GLU A 9 -19.70 25.03 25.80
N ILE A 10 -19.74 24.20 26.85
CA ILE A 10 -19.59 22.74 26.73
C ILE A 10 -20.68 22.15 25.84
N GLN A 11 -21.94 22.58 26.00
CA GLN A 11 -23.03 22.14 25.15
C GLN A 11 -22.83 22.57 23.69
N ALA A 12 -22.50 23.86 23.46
CA ALA A 12 -22.25 24.37 22.11
C ALA A 12 -21.12 23.60 21.41
N LEU A 13 -20.03 23.30 22.13
CA LEU A 13 -18.92 22.51 21.59
C LEU A 13 -19.30 21.06 21.30
N SER A 14 -20.14 20.45 22.14
CA SER A 14 -20.68 19.10 21.92
C SER A 14 -21.45 19.03 20.60
N GLU A 15 -22.27 20.04 20.30
CA GLU A 15 -23.04 20.15 19.07
C GLU A 15 -22.16 20.46 17.85
N ILE A 16 -21.22 21.41 17.96
CA ILE A 16 -20.30 21.78 16.87
C ILE A 16 -19.44 20.59 16.44
N PHE A 17 -18.88 19.86 17.40
CA PHE A 17 -18.02 18.71 17.12
C PHE A 17 -18.78 17.39 16.97
N ASN A 18 -20.09 17.39 17.20
CA ASN A 18 -20.92 16.18 17.19
C ASN A 18 -20.30 15.03 18.01
N ARG A 19 -19.80 15.38 19.21
CA ARG A 19 -19.05 14.49 20.11
C ARG A 19 -19.43 14.72 21.56
N PRO A 20 -19.67 13.66 22.35
CA PRO A 20 -19.96 13.81 23.77
C PRO A 20 -18.77 14.42 24.50
N ILE A 21 -19.02 15.40 25.36
CA ILE A 21 -18.00 15.94 26.26
C ILE A 21 -18.21 15.33 27.65
N GLN A 22 -17.16 14.70 28.17
CA GLN A 22 -17.13 14.10 29.50
C GLN A 22 -16.23 14.92 30.41
N VAL A 23 -16.78 15.45 31.50
CA VAL A 23 -16.03 16.23 32.49
C VAL A 23 -15.80 15.38 33.73
N TYR A 24 -14.54 15.20 34.09
CA TYR A 24 -14.11 14.43 35.25
C TYR A 24 -13.67 15.38 36.37
N HIS A 25 -14.03 15.06 37.61
CA HIS A 25 -13.66 15.86 38.77
C HIS A 25 -13.22 14.94 39.90
N TYR A 26 -11.91 14.79 40.05
CA TYR A 26 -11.26 13.94 41.07
C TYR A 26 -11.88 12.53 41.21
N SER A 27 -12.47 12.00 40.13
CA SER A 27 -13.16 10.71 40.07
C SER A 27 -12.95 10.08 38.70
N ALA A 28 -13.06 8.75 38.64
CA ALA A 28 -13.05 7.98 37.40
C ALA A 28 -14.40 8.00 36.66
N GLU A 29 -15.46 8.48 37.32
CA GLU A 29 -16.78 8.66 36.70
C GLU A 29 -16.97 10.12 36.28
N PRO A 30 -17.50 10.38 35.07
CA PRO A 30 -17.76 11.73 34.60
C PRO A 30 -18.96 12.35 35.34
N ILE A 31 -18.87 13.63 35.67
CA ILE A 31 -20.00 14.41 36.19
C ILE A 31 -20.91 14.76 35.00
N ASN A 32 -22.07 14.08 34.97
CA ASN A 32 -23.25 14.21 34.11
C ASN A 32 -23.08 14.79 32.69
N ILE A 33 -23.44 13.98 31.70
CA ILE A 33 -23.36 14.26 30.26
C ILE A 33 -24.73 14.75 29.80
N GLU A 34 -24.99 16.05 29.88
CA GLU A 34 -26.28 16.58 29.48
C GLU A 34 -26.34 16.70 27.94
N ASN A 35 -27.28 15.95 27.35
CA ASN A 35 -27.74 16.03 25.97
C ASN A 35 -26.73 15.77 24.84
N CYS A 36 -25.85 14.77 25.00
CA CYS A 36 -25.15 14.30 23.81
C CYS A 36 -26.05 13.33 23.03
N GLN A 37 -26.42 13.73 21.80
CA GLN A 37 -26.83 12.79 20.76
C GLN A 37 -25.94 11.53 20.84
N LYS A 38 -26.54 10.34 20.90
CA LYS A 38 -25.78 9.08 20.95
C LYS A 38 -25.03 8.93 19.64
N THR A 39 -23.82 9.48 19.59
CA THR A 39 -22.91 9.33 18.48
C THR A 39 -21.96 8.18 18.79
N ASP A 40 -21.58 7.43 17.76
CA ASP A 40 -20.57 6.38 17.85
C ASP A 40 -19.13 6.95 18.00
N ASN A 41 -19.03 8.29 18.05
CA ASN A 41 -17.79 9.02 18.14
C ASN A 41 -17.22 8.96 19.57
N GLU A 42 -15.89 8.86 19.68
CA GLU A 42 -15.24 8.87 20.99
C GLU A 42 -15.42 10.24 21.69
N PRO A 43 -15.80 10.26 22.99
CA PRO A 43 -16.00 11.51 23.73
C PRO A 43 -14.73 12.37 23.81
N ILE A 44 -14.92 13.67 23.87
CA ILE A 44 -13.90 14.62 24.33
C ILE A 44 -13.88 14.55 25.85
N ARG A 45 -12.71 14.32 26.46
CA ARG A 45 -12.57 14.16 27.90
C ARG A 45 -11.83 15.37 28.49
N LEU A 46 -12.41 15.98 29.52
CA LEU A 46 -11.84 17.11 30.24
C LEU A 46 -11.74 16.78 31.73
N SER A 47 -10.68 17.23 32.41
CA SER A 47 -10.64 17.25 33.87
C SER A 47 -10.85 18.65 34.40
N TYR A 48 -11.73 18.78 35.38
CA TYR A 48 -12.04 20.05 36.04
C TYR A 48 -11.30 20.14 37.37
N HIS A 49 -10.55 21.23 37.56
CA HIS A 49 -9.72 21.46 38.74
C HIS A 49 -9.98 22.83 39.34
N ARG A 50 -10.00 22.88 40.68
CA ARG A 50 -10.05 24.11 41.50
C ARG A 50 -11.13 25.11 41.06
N ASN A 51 -12.27 24.60 40.58
CA ASN A 51 -13.42 25.39 40.14
C ASN A 51 -13.12 26.46 39.06
N THR A 52 -12.01 26.34 38.33
CA THR A 52 -11.52 27.41 37.45
C THR A 52 -10.76 26.89 36.22
N HIS A 53 -10.24 25.67 36.25
CA HIS A 53 -9.32 25.17 35.24
C HIS A 53 -9.78 23.86 34.63
N TYR A 54 -9.67 23.77 33.30
CA TYR A 54 -9.92 22.56 32.53
C TYR A 54 -8.62 22.05 31.92
N ASN A 55 -8.32 20.77 32.11
CA ASN A 55 -7.27 20.09 31.35
C ASN A 55 -7.87 19.10 30.36
N SER A 56 -7.11 18.80 29.31
CA SER A 56 -7.46 17.73 28.38
C SER A 56 -7.01 16.38 28.92
N ILE A 57 -7.92 15.40 28.89
CA ILE A 57 -7.59 14.00 29.12
C ILE A 57 -7.50 13.32 27.74
N VAL A 58 -6.33 12.80 27.42
CA VAL A 58 -6.06 12.16 26.13
C VAL A 58 -5.86 10.66 26.33
N ASN A 59 -6.47 9.85 25.46
CA ASN A 59 -6.18 8.42 25.39
C ASN A 59 -4.98 8.19 24.45
N PRO A 60 -3.83 7.73 24.94
CA PRO A 60 -2.63 7.54 24.09
C PRO A 60 -2.80 6.42 23.07
N TYR A 61 -3.69 5.45 23.31
CA TYR A 61 -3.86 4.28 22.43
C TYR A 61 -4.94 4.44 21.37
N LYS A 62 -5.71 5.54 21.42
CA LYS A 62 -6.79 5.81 20.47
C LYS A 62 -6.74 7.27 20.03
N ALA A 63 -6.29 7.49 18.80
CA ALA A 63 -6.26 8.83 18.24
C ALA A 63 -7.65 9.24 17.76
N THR A 64 -8.13 10.38 18.24
CA THR A 64 -9.43 10.96 17.86
C THR A 64 -9.29 12.17 16.91
N ILE A 65 -8.16 12.27 16.22
CA ILE A 65 -7.86 13.36 15.27
C ILE A 65 -8.82 13.26 14.08
N GLY A 66 -9.52 14.36 13.77
CA GLY A 66 -10.44 14.45 12.62
C GLY A 66 -11.90 14.07 12.90
N VAL A 67 -12.21 13.46 14.05
CA VAL A 67 -13.60 13.17 14.45
C VAL A 67 -14.33 14.46 14.80
N GLY A 68 -15.43 14.75 14.10
CA GLY A 68 -16.23 15.97 14.29
C GLY A 68 -15.85 17.15 13.39
N LEU A 69 -14.84 17.01 12.53
CA LEU A 69 -14.37 18.06 11.60
C LEU A 69 -14.72 17.77 10.13
N GLY A 70 -15.69 16.88 9.87
CA GLY A 70 -16.07 16.52 8.50
C GLY A 70 -15.02 15.70 7.74
N LEU A 71 -14.05 15.12 8.45
CA LEU A 71 -13.07 14.17 7.92
C LEU A 71 -13.47 12.75 8.37
N PRO A 72 -14.45 12.11 7.72
CA PRO A 72 -14.88 10.77 8.10
C PRO A 72 -13.69 9.80 8.00
N SER A 73 -13.47 9.04 9.06
CA SER A 73 -12.57 7.87 9.07
C SER A 73 -11.06 8.13 9.02
N PHE A 74 -10.56 9.29 9.46
CA PHE A 74 -9.11 9.47 9.67
C PHE A 74 -8.62 8.61 10.84
N LYS A 75 -8.35 7.32 10.59
CA LYS A 75 -7.60 6.48 11.51
C LYS A 75 -6.12 6.68 11.18
N PRO A 76 -5.28 7.09 12.15
CA PRO A 76 -3.83 7.12 11.92
C PRO A 76 -3.38 5.74 11.43
N GLY A 77 -2.56 5.72 10.38
CA GLY A 77 -2.07 4.49 9.75
C GLY A 77 -2.77 4.09 8.45
N ILE A 78 -3.98 4.60 8.11
CA ILE A 78 -4.62 4.27 6.81
C ILE A 78 -3.80 4.81 5.63
N ALA A 79 -3.31 6.05 5.74
CA ALA A 79 -2.49 6.67 4.72
C ALA A 79 -1.16 5.91 4.53
N GLU A 80 -0.58 5.39 5.62
CA GLU A 80 0.63 4.58 5.61
C GLU A 80 0.39 3.22 4.97
N ASN A 81 -0.68 2.50 5.35
CA ASN A 81 -1.04 1.22 4.76
C ASN A 81 -1.29 1.34 3.24
N SER A 82 -2.00 2.39 2.79
CA SER A 82 -2.23 2.62 1.36
C SER A 82 -0.95 2.96 0.62
N LEU A 83 0.00 3.65 1.26
CA LEU A 83 1.30 3.95 0.67
C LEU A 83 2.15 2.68 0.52
N VAL A 84 2.17 1.83 1.56
CA VAL A 84 2.88 0.54 1.56
C VAL A 84 2.28 -0.41 0.54
N GLU A 85 0.95 -0.51 0.47
CA GLU A 85 0.24 -1.32 -0.52
C GLU A 85 0.58 -0.88 -1.95
N LYS A 86 0.59 0.43 -2.23
CA LYS A 86 1.02 0.96 -3.53
C LYS A 86 2.48 0.67 -3.84
N ALA A 87 3.37 0.81 -2.86
CA ALA A 87 4.79 0.53 -3.04
C ALA A 87 5.04 -0.96 -3.35
N LEU A 88 4.34 -1.87 -2.66
CA LEU A 88 4.38 -3.31 -2.94
C LEU A 88 3.90 -3.61 -4.36
N PHE A 89 2.73 -3.10 -4.74
CA PHE A 89 2.19 -3.31 -6.09
C PHE A 89 3.15 -2.83 -7.19
N MET A 90 3.74 -1.65 -7.01
CA MET A 90 4.73 -1.13 -7.97
C MET A 90 6.00 -1.96 -8.01
N SER A 91 6.46 -2.48 -6.87
CA SER A 91 7.64 -3.35 -6.79
C SER A 91 7.40 -4.66 -7.53
N GLU A 92 6.26 -5.32 -7.28
CA GLU A 92 5.88 -6.57 -7.95
C GLU A 92 5.78 -6.39 -9.46
N GLN A 93 5.12 -5.31 -9.91
CA GLN A 93 5.01 -5.03 -11.33
C GLN A 93 6.39 -4.81 -11.98
N HIS A 94 7.28 -4.10 -11.28
CA HIS A 94 8.63 -3.84 -11.79
C HIS A 94 9.47 -5.12 -11.90
N GLU A 95 9.41 -6.00 -10.89
CA GLU A 95 10.09 -7.30 -10.93
C GLU A 95 9.58 -8.18 -12.07
N LEU A 96 8.26 -8.17 -12.30
CA LEU A 96 7.63 -8.94 -13.36
C LEU A 96 8.06 -8.42 -14.75
N GLU A 97 8.09 -7.10 -14.94
CA GLU A 97 8.56 -6.47 -16.17
C GLU A 97 10.04 -6.79 -16.47
N GLN A 98 10.91 -6.77 -15.45
CA GLN A 98 12.32 -7.15 -15.61
C GLN A 98 12.47 -8.61 -16.02
N ALA A 99 11.80 -9.53 -15.31
CA ALA A 99 11.87 -10.96 -15.61
C ALA A 99 11.37 -11.28 -17.04
N MET A 100 10.30 -10.62 -17.48
CA MET A 100 9.80 -10.76 -18.85
C MET A 100 10.79 -10.22 -19.89
N LEU A 101 11.47 -9.11 -19.59
CA LEU A 101 12.47 -8.53 -20.49
C LEU A 101 13.68 -9.46 -20.65
N GLU A 102 14.18 -10.00 -19.54
CA GLU A 102 15.29 -10.96 -19.54
C GLU A 102 14.94 -12.22 -20.31
N ASP A 103 13.72 -12.74 -20.15
CA ASP A 103 13.28 -13.94 -20.87
C ASP A 103 13.21 -13.71 -22.39
N LYS A 104 12.73 -12.53 -22.81
CA LYS A 104 12.74 -12.14 -24.22
C LYS A 104 14.16 -12.06 -24.79
N ILE A 105 15.08 -11.42 -24.07
CA ILE A 105 16.49 -11.31 -24.50
C ILE A 105 17.10 -12.70 -24.65
N ARG A 106 16.90 -13.56 -23.65
CA ARG A 106 17.41 -14.94 -23.66
C ARG A 106 16.85 -15.76 -24.82
N ALA A 107 15.55 -15.62 -25.11
CA ALA A 107 14.92 -16.31 -26.22
C ALA A 107 15.52 -15.85 -27.57
N THR A 108 15.72 -14.54 -27.76
CA THR A 108 16.36 -14.00 -28.96
C THR A 108 17.81 -14.48 -29.11
N ASP A 109 18.58 -14.49 -28.02
CA ASP A 109 19.96 -15.00 -28.04
C ASP A 109 20.00 -16.49 -28.41
N TRP A 110 19.08 -17.29 -27.86
CA TRP A 110 18.99 -18.71 -28.16
C TRP A 110 18.61 -18.93 -29.63
N GLU A 111 17.59 -18.23 -30.14
CA GLU A 111 17.16 -18.30 -31.53
C GLU A 111 18.29 -17.98 -32.51
N ALA A 112 19.03 -16.89 -32.26
CA ALA A 112 20.17 -16.50 -33.08
C ALA A 112 21.29 -17.55 -33.09
N THR A 113 21.61 -18.13 -31.92
CA THR A 113 22.63 -19.19 -31.86
C THR A 113 22.17 -20.49 -32.52
N ASN A 114 20.88 -20.84 -32.38
CA ASN A 114 20.31 -22.03 -33.00
C ASN A 114 20.32 -21.90 -34.53
N GLU A 115 19.89 -20.76 -35.08
CA GLU A 115 19.93 -20.49 -36.52
C GLU A 115 21.36 -20.58 -37.08
N ALA A 116 22.35 -19.98 -36.40
CA ALA A 116 23.75 -20.05 -36.82
C ALA A 116 24.29 -21.50 -36.84
N ILE A 117 23.94 -22.31 -35.83
CA ILE A 117 24.31 -23.72 -35.75
C ILE A 117 23.63 -24.52 -36.88
N GLU A 118 22.34 -24.33 -37.09
CA GLU A 118 21.58 -25.01 -38.15
C GLU A 118 22.14 -24.69 -39.54
N GLU A 119 22.47 -23.43 -39.81
CA GLU A 119 23.05 -23.02 -41.08
C GLU A 119 24.43 -23.66 -41.30
N GLN A 120 25.25 -23.76 -40.26
CA GLN A 120 26.55 -24.45 -40.33
C GLN A 120 26.36 -25.95 -40.60
N ILE A 121 25.48 -26.62 -39.86
CA ILE A 121 25.18 -28.05 -40.05
C ILE A 121 24.66 -28.31 -41.47
N ALA A 122 23.77 -27.45 -41.98
CA ALA A 122 23.23 -27.57 -43.34
C ALA A 122 24.33 -27.43 -44.41
N ARG A 123 25.24 -26.46 -44.24
CA ARG A 123 26.39 -26.28 -45.15
C ARG A 123 27.33 -27.47 -45.15
N GLU A 124 27.72 -27.97 -43.97
CA GLU A 124 28.63 -29.11 -43.84
C GLU A 124 28.01 -30.40 -44.41
N SER A 125 26.74 -30.66 -44.08
CA SER A 125 25.96 -31.78 -44.60
C SER A 125 25.86 -31.73 -46.14
N TYR A 126 25.62 -30.56 -46.72
CA TYR A 126 25.57 -30.39 -48.18
C TYR A 126 26.91 -30.71 -48.86
N ILE A 127 28.03 -30.26 -48.29
CA ILE A 127 29.38 -30.56 -48.82
C ILE A 127 29.66 -32.07 -48.73
N GLU A 128 29.27 -32.71 -47.63
CA GLU A 128 29.44 -34.15 -47.45
C GLU A 128 28.62 -34.94 -48.47
N TRP A 129 27.36 -34.56 -48.71
CA TRP A 129 26.52 -35.16 -49.73
C TRP A 129 27.13 -35.06 -51.13
N LEU A 130 27.71 -33.90 -51.50
CA LEU A 130 28.39 -33.73 -52.79
C LEU A 130 29.60 -34.67 -52.93
N ARG A 131 30.43 -34.79 -51.87
CA ARG A 131 31.59 -35.70 -51.85
C ARG A 131 31.16 -37.15 -52.03
N ASP A 132 30.10 -37.56 -51.36
CA ASP A 132 29.58 -38.92 -51.46
C ASP A 132 28.92 -39.21 -52.79
N ASN A 133 28.23 -38.24 -53.40
CA ASN A 133 27.70 -38.39 -54.75
C ASN A 133 28.82 -38.55 -55.78
N GLU A 134 29.91 -37.79 -55.67
CA GLU A 134 31.09 -37.94 -56.53
C GLU A 134 31.76 -39.32 -56.36
N ARG A 135 31.90 -39.81 -55.12
CA ARG A 135 32.39 -41.17 -54.83
C ARG A 135 31.49 -42.24 -55.42
N ARG A 136 30.16 -42.12 -55.28
CA ARG A 136 29.18 -43.05 -55.87
C ARG A 136 29.26 -43.05 -57.40
N SER A 137 29.35 -41.88 -58.02
CA SER A 137 29.48 -41.72 -59.47
C SER A 137 30.79 -42.31 -60.00
N ARG A 138 31.92 -42.11 -59.28
CA ARG A 138 33.20 -42.75 -59.59
C ARG A 138 33.10 -44.28 -59.47
N ASN A 139 32.58 -44.81 -58.36
CA ASN A 139 32.46 -46.25 -58.17
C ASN A 139 31.51 -46.92 -59.19
N SER A 140 30.53 -46.20 -59.72
CA SER A 140 29.65 -46.69 -60.80
C SER A 140 30.32 -46.72 -62.18
N ARG A 141 31.43 -45.97 -62.40
CA ARG A 141 32.21 -46.01 -63.66
C ARG A 141 33.27 -47.12 -63.68
N TYR A 142 33.60 -47.70 -62.52
CA TYR A 142 34.60 -48.77 -62.37
C TYR A 142 33.96 -50.17 -62.22
N LYS A 143 32.66 -50.31 -62.53
CA LYS A 143 31.97 -51.59 -62.76
C LYS A 143 31.64 -51.71 -64.24
#